data_AF-A0A935RIP8-F1
#
_entry.id   AF-A0A935RIP8-F1
#
_cell.length_a   1.000
_cell.length_b   1.000
_cell.length_c   1.000
_cell.angle_alpha   90.00
_cell.angle_beta   90.00
_cell.angle_gamma   90.00
#
_symmetry.space_group_name_H-M   'P 1'
#
loop_
_entity.id
_entity.type
_entity.pdbx_description
1 polymer ?
#
loop_
_entity_poly.entity_id
_entity_poly.type
_entity_poly.pdbx_seq_one_letter_code
_entity_poly.pdbx_strand_id
1 'polypeptide(L)'
;MLDMIGRIELATASGRAAFFDSVIFQDAVLRNLHTLTETTQRLSADLKSAHPEIEWAALAAFRNVDVHDYLGIDIDLVWTVVSRDVPDLKAKLTELLSSMS
;
A
#
# COMPACT_ATOMS: atom_id res chain seq x y z
N MET A 1 -3.16 9.42 -1.43
CA MET A 1 -3.13 7.93 -1.58
C MET A 1 -2.43 7.56 -2.88
N LEU A 2 -2.87 8.06 -4.05
CA LEU A 2 -2.19 7.82 -5.32
C LEU A 2 -0.71 8.26 -5.33
N ASP A 3 -0.36 9.37 -4.65
CA ASP A 3 1.04 9.80 -4.55
C ASP A 3 1.94 8.77 -3.84
N MET A 4 1.42 8.11 -2.80
CA MET A 4 2.14 7.10 -2.03
C MET A 4 2.33 5.84 -2.88
N ILE A 5 1.29 5.47 -3.64
CA ILE A 5 1.37 4.39 -4.62
C ILE A 5 2.43 4.72 -5.68
N GLY A 6 2.46 5.93 -6.23
CA GLY A 6 3.48 6.34 -7.20
C GLY A 6 4.90 6.28 -6.65
N ARG A 7 5.10 6.60 -5.36
CA ARG A 7 6.41 6.43 -4.69
C ARG A 7 6.80 4.97 -4.49
N ILE A 8 5.85 4.10 -4.18
CA ILE A 8 6.06 2.64 -4.12
C ILE A 8 6.48 2.13 -5.49
N GLU A 9 5.74 2.49 -6.55
CA GLU A 9 6.04 2.11 -7.93
C GLU A 9 7.45 2.54 -8.33
N LEU A 10 7.84 3.77 -8.01
CA LEU A 10 9.19 4.29 -8.26
C LEU A 10 10.28 3.47 -7.52
N ALA A 11 10.06 3.16 -6.25
CA ALA A 11 11.01 2.38 -5.45
C ALA A 11 11.12 0.92 -5.92
N THR A 12 10.11 0.39 -6.61
CA THR A 12 10.09 -0.98 -7.14
C THR A 12 10.34 -1.08 -8.65
N ALA A 13 10.55 0.05 -9.34
CA ALA A 13 10.60 0.13 -10.80
C ALA A 13 11.72 -0.73 -11.42
N SER A 14 12.83 -0.90 -10.71
CA SER A 14 13.96 -1.74 -11.12
C SER A 14 13.74 -3.24 -10.87
N GLY A 15 12.56 -3.63 -10.39
CA GLY A 15 12.16 -5.02 -10.19
C GLY A 15 12.63 -5.62 -8.87
N ARG A 16 12.24 -6.89 -8.66
CA ARG A 16 12.42 -7.60 -7.39
C ARG A 16 13.87 -7.63 -6.92
N ALA A 17 14.82 -7.97 -7.79
CA ALA A 17 16.23 -8.08 -7.38
C ALA A 17 16.76 -6.77 -6.79
N ALA A 18 16.50 -5.64 -7.45
CA ALA A 18 16.92 -4.32 -6.97
C ALA A 18 16.25 -3.92 -5.64
N PHE A 19 14.98 -4.30 -5.46
CA PHE A 19 14.27 -4.08 -4.20
C PHE A 19 14.90 -4.86 -3.04
N PHE A 20 15.22 -6.14 -3.23
CA PHE A 20 15.83 -6.98 -2.18
C PHE A 20 17.29 -6.58 -1.87
N ASP A 21 18.00 -5.99 -2.83
CA ASP A 21 19.40 -5.55 -2.67
C ASP A 21 19.51 -4.15 -2.03
N SER A 22 18.40 -3.42 -1.85
CA SER A 22 18.40 -2.04 -1.38
C SER A 22 17.48 -1.85 -0.18
N VAL A 23 18.09 -1.71 1.01
CA VAL A 23 17.38 -1.31 2.25
C VAL A 23 16.68 0.04 2.07
N ILE A 24 17.25 0.94 1.28
CA ILE A 24 16.62 2.24 0.97
C ILE A 24 15.29 2.05 0.22
N PHE A 25 15.22 1.11 -0.73
CA PHE A 25 13.98 0.81 -1.43
C PHE A 25 12.97 0.11 -0.53
N GLN A 26 13.42 -0.80 0.34
CA GLN A 26 12.58 -1.45 1.35
C GLN A 26 11.97 -0.42 2.31
N ASP A 27 12.79 0.46 2.88
CA ASP A 27 12.35 1.53 3.77
C ASP A 27 11.38 2.50 3.08
N ALA A 28 11.68 2.88 1.84
CA ALA A 28 10.79 3.74 1.05
C ALA A 28 9.43 3.07 0.84
N VAL A 29 9.40 1.80 0.47
CA VAL A 29 8.16 1.04 0.28
C VAL A 29 7.37 0.95 1.57
N LEU A 30 8.00 0.49 2.66
CA LEU A 30 7.36 0.32 3.96
C LEU A 30 6.77 1.63 4.48
N ARG A 31 7.54 2.73 4.39
CA ARG A 31 7.06 4.05 4.80
C ARG A 31 5.83 4.49 4.01
N ASN A 32 5.81 4.26 2.71
CA ASN A 32 4.68 4.64 1.87
C ASN A 32 3.47 3.73 2.09
N LEU A 33 3.64 2.43 2.32
CA LEU A 33 2.56 1.51 2.70
C LEU A 33 1.94 1.90 4.05
N HIS A 34 2.78 2.22 5.05
CA HIS A 34 2.31 2.70 6.35
C HIS A 34 1.48 3.98 6.21
N THR A 35 2.00 4.96 5.45
CA THR A 35 1.32 6.25 5.25
C THR A 35 0.01 6.07 4.45
N LEU A 36 0.02 5.16 3.46
CA LEU A 36 -1.16 4.81 2.66
C LEU A 36 -2.27 4.23 3.54
N THR A 37 -1.95 3.21 4.34
CA THR A 37 -2.92 2.55 5.23
C THR A 37 -3.45 3.50 6.30
N GLU A 38 -2.60 4.33 6.92
CA GLU A 38 -3.03 5.35 7.87
C GLU A 38 -4.02 6.35 7.22
N THR A 39 -3.77 6.75 5.97
CA THR A 39 -4.67 7.66 5.25
C THR A 39 -6.04 7.03 5.03
N THR A 40 -6.10 5.74 4.70
CA THR A 40 -7.38 5.04 4.48
C THR A 40 -8.25 4.97 5.73
N GLN A 41 -7.63 4.94 6.92
CA GLN A 41 -8.39 4.91 8.18
C GLN A 41 -9.18 6.19 8.42
N ARG A 42 -8.69 7.33 7.93
CA ARG A 42 -9.33 8.65 8.07
C ARG A 42 -10.52 8.86 7.13
N LEU A 43 -10.76 7.94 6.18
CA LEU A 43 -11.93 7.99 5.30
C LEU A 43 -13.22 7.71 6.10
N SER A 44 -14.33 8.36 5.70
CA SER A 44 -15.63 8.20 6.36
C SER A 44 -16.18 6.77 6.22
N ALA A 45 -17.03 6.37 7.17
CA ALA A 45 -17.72 5.09 7.10
C ALA A 45 -18.62 4.99 5.86
N ASP A 46 -19.30 6.08 5.50
CA ASP A 46 -20.18 6.14 4.32
C ASP A 46 -19.39 5.89 3.03
N LEU A 47 -18.21 6.50 2.87
CA LEU A 47 -17.37 6.28 1.70
C LEU A 47 -16.89 4.82 1.64
N LYS A 48 -16.44 4.27 2.77
CA LYS A 48 -15.99 2.87 2.83
C LYS A 48 -17.13 1.90 2.51
N SER A 49 -18.35 2.19 3.00
CA SER A 49 -19.54 1.37 2.74
C SER A 49 -20.05 1.48 1.31
N ALA A 50 -19.84 2.62 0.65
CA ALA A 50 -20.21 2.83 -0.75
C ALA A 50 -19.26 2.12 -1.72
N HIS A 51 -18.04 1.79 -1.28
CA HIS A 51 -16.99 1.18 -2.09
C HIS A 51 -16.47 -0.14 -1.49
N PRO A 52 -17.31 -1.18 -1.37
CA PRO A 52 -16.93 -2.47 -0.79
C PRO A 52 -15.95 -3.27 -1.65
N GLU A 53 -15.77 -2.91 -2.92
CA GLU A 53 -14.77 -3.48 -3.82
C GLU A 53 -13.32 -3.20 -3.37
N ILE A 54 -13.12 -2.19 -2.53
CA ILE A 54 -11.85 -1.92 -1.86
C ILE A 54 -11.85 -2.64 -0.51
N GLU A 55 -10.86 -3.51 -0.30
CA GLU A 55 -10.68 -4.31 0.92
C GLU A 55 -10.18 -3.44 2.10
N TRP A 56 -11.01 -2.51 2.57
CA TRP A 56 -10.66 -1.56 3.64
C TRP A 56 -10.18 -2.23 4.93
N ALA A 57 -10.77 -3.38 5.26
CA ALA A 57 -10.40 -4.16 6.45
C ALA A 57 -8.99 -4.75 6.31
N ALA A 58 -8.61 -5.23 5.12
CA ALA A 58 -7.27 -5.75 4.85
C ALA A 58 -6.22 -4.62 4.95
N LEU A 59 -6.53 -3.43 4.43
CA LEU A 59 -5.66 -2.25 4.56
C LEU A 59 -5.46 -1.83 6.02
N ALA A 60 -6.51 -1.88 6.84
CA ALA A 60 -6.41 -1.61 8.26
C ALA A 60 -5.60 -2.69 9.01
N ALA A 61 -5.71 -3.96 8.59
CA ALA A 61 -4.98 -5.08 9.19
C ALA A 61 -3.48 -5.04 8.88
N PHE A 62 -3.08 -4.59 7.69
CA PHE A 62 -1.67 -4.46 7.29
C PHE A 62 -0.88 -3.58 8.27
N ARG A 63 -1.49 -2.50 8.79
CA ARG A 63 -0.88 -1.62 9.81
C ARG A 63 -0.51 -2.36 11.10
N ASN A 64 -1.17 -3.47 11.44
CA ASN A 64 -0.83 -4.24 12.62
C ASN A 64 0.35 -5.20 12.41
N VAL A 65 0.72 -5.46 11.14
CA VAL A 65 1.89 -6.27 10.76
C VAL A 65 3.17 -5.42 10.78
N ASP A 66 3.08 -4.15 10.41
CA ASP A 66 4.23 -3.22 10.34
C ASP A 66 4.81 -2.78 11.71
N VAL A 67 4.17 -3.08 12.84
CA VAL A 67 4.50 -2.45 14.15
C VAL A 67 5.31 -3.36 15.09
N HIS A 68 5.63 -4.61 14.72
CA HIS A 68 6.46 -5.48 15.55
C HIS A 68 7.82 -5.78 14.90
N ASP A 69 8.83 -5.04 15.38
CA ASP A 69 10.27 -5.14 15.13
C ASP A 69 10.73 -5.18 13.67
N TYR A 70 11.61 -4.23 13.30
CA TYR A 70 12.42 -4.23 12.06
C TYR A 70 13.22 -5.53 11.80
N LEU A 71 13.18 -6.49 12.73
CA LEU A 71 13.75 -7.85 12.64
C LEU A 71 12.74 -8.92 12.17
N GLY A 72 11.45 -8.60 12.01
CA GLY A 72 10.37 -9.57 11.76
C GLY A 72 9.46 -9.27 10.56
N ILE A 73 9.67 -8.18 9.82
CA ILE A 73 8.90 -7.90 8.62
C ILE A 73 9.35 -8.85 7.50
N ASP A 74 8.42 -9.66 7.03
CA ASP A 74 8.64 -10.55 5.88
C ASP A 74 8.70 -9.71 4.59
N ILE A 75 9.92 -9.42 4.13
CA ILE A 75 10.17 -8.65 2.91
C ILE A 75 9.64 -9.36 1.64
N ASP A 76 9.49 -10.69 1.67
CA ASP A 76 8.82 -11.44 0.61
C ASP A 76 7.32 -11.18 0.57
N LEU A 77 6.69 -11.10 1.75
CA LEU A 77 5.30 -10.67 1.86
C LEU A 77 5.13 -9.21 1.38
N VAL A 78 6.04 -8.31 1.79
CA VAL A 78 6.02 -6.91 1.33
C VAL A 78 6.12 -6.84 -0.19
N TRP A 79 7.03 -7.61 -0.80
CA TRP A 79 7.14 -7.70 -2.26
C TRP A 79 5.85 -8.20 -2.89
N THR A 80 5.20 -9.21 -2.31
CA THR A 80 3.92 -9.73 -2.79
C THR A 80 2.82 -8.67 -2.76
N VAL A 81 2.73 -7.91 -1.66
CA VAL A 81 1.76 -6.82 -1.50
C VAL A 81 2.00 -5.74 -2.55
N VAL A 82 3.24 -5.26 -2.73
CA VAL A 82 3.52 -4.19 -3.71
C VAL A 82 3.39 -4.63 -5.16
N SER A 83 3.67 -5.90 -5.46
CA SER A 83 3.61 -6.40 -6.84
C SER A 83 2.21 -6.83 -7.27
N ARG A 84 1.32 -7.18 -6.33
CA ARG A 84 -0.03 -7.70 -6.62
C ARG A 84 -1.14 -6.78 -6.13
N ASP A 85 -1.09 -6.39 -4.86
CA ASP A 85 -2.23 -5.76 -4.19
C ASP A 85 -2.24 -4.22 -4.37
N VAL A 86 -1.05 -3.60 -4.41
CA VAL A 86 -0.93 -2.15 -4.65
C VAL A 86 -1.43 -1.72 -6.05
N PRO A 87 -1.15 -2.44 -7.15
CA PRO A 87 -1.72 -2.12 -8.46
C PRO A 87 -3.25 -2.22 -8.51
N ASP A 88 -3.83 -3.24 -7.90
CA ASP A 88 -5.29 -3.40 -7.81
C ASP A 88 -5.93 -2.25 -7.01
N LEU A 89 -5.35 -1.91 -5.86
CA LEU A 89 -5.78 -0.76 -5.07
C LEU A 89 -5.70 0.54 -5.85
N LYS A 90 -4.64 0.74 -6.64
CA LYS A 90 -4.48 1.93 -7.49
C LYS A 90 -5.64 2.05 -8.47
N ALA A 91 -5.98 0.97 -9.18
CA ALA A 91 -7.07 0.96 -10.14
C ALA A 91 -8.40 1.36 -9.48
N LYS A 92 -8.74 0.73 -8.36
CA LYS A 92 -9.97 1.02 -7.60
C LYS A 92 -10.02 2.45 -7.06
N LEU A 93 -8.90 2.97 -6.55
CA LEU A 93 -8.82 4.37 -6.10
C LEU A 93 -8.95 5.36 -7.25
N THR A 94 -8.40 5.05 -8.43
CA THR A 94 -8.57 5.87 -9.62
C THR A 94 -10.04 5.88 -10.07
N GLU A 95 -10.70 4.73 -10.10
CA GLU A 95 -12.13 4.63 -10.41
C GLU A 95 -13.00 5.41 -9.41
N LEU A 96 -12.73 5.27 -8.11
CA LEU A 96 -13.40 6.03 -7.05
C LEU A 96 -13.28 7.53 -7.31
N LEU A 97 -12.08 8.04 -7.59
CA LEU A 97 -11.87 9.45 -7.87
C LEU A 97 -12.57 9.93 -9.15
N SER A 98 -12.64 9.09 -10.18
CA SER A 98 -13.38 9.38 -11.41
C SER A 98 -14.90 9.36 -11.22
N SER A 99 -15.42 8.58 -10.26
CA SER A 99 -16.85 8.56 -9.94
C SER A 99 -17.31 9.77 -9.10
N MET A 100 -16.36 10.50 -8.52
CA MET A 100 -16.59 11.71 -7.72
C MET A 100 -16.50 13.01 -8.53
N SER A 101 -16.09 12.94 -9.81
CA SER A 101 -16.00 14.08 -10.73
C SER A 101 -17.20 14.15 -11.66
#